data_AF-A0A2G6P1J4-F1
#
_entry.id   AF-A0A2G6P1J4-F1
#
_cell.length_a   1.000
_cell.length_b   1.000
_cell.length_c   1.000
_cell.angle_alpha   90.00
_cell.angle_beta   90.00
_cell.angle_gamma   90.00
#
_symmetry.space_group_name_H-M   'P 1'
#
loop_
_entity.id
_entity.type
_entity.pdbx_description
1 polymer ?
#
loop_
_entity_poly.entity_id
_entity_poly.type
_entity_poly.pdbx_seq_one_letter_code
_entity_poly.pdbx_strand_id
1 'polypeptide(L)'
;TIDEEFAEITGYTEKDIVNNYGDYLEIVEKRFHFDRKRLMDIIKLWYNGYSWDIKSSVYNPYSLISFLRFKEFKNYWFKSGTATFLTKLIKEKGLDVRDYDKLIPIPESALDSYNIENINMSTLLFQTGYLTIKDMIVDPNHFSISYKIGYPNMEIKKSFYLLLGSEFSGIESGYYSQKIEELIISLRENDIDMFILTLRSIFAKIPKNLGTGKYESYYHTVIYLILKFMGIHIKVEERTNHGIIDAVVETYASIYVMEFKMSDAKSAIAQIKEKRYYEPYMADKRKVFCMGIAFNEKDRNVKDFEVVSLEEILEEEK
;
A
#
# COMPACT_ATOMS: atom_id res chain seq x y z
N THR A 1 17.46 -21.28 10.88
CA THR A 1 16.03 -20.93 11.05
C THR A 1 15.23 -21.07 9.76
N ILE A 2 15.89 -20.98 8.60
CA ILE A 2 15.34 -21.28 7.27
C ILE A 2 15.69 -22.75 6.99
N ASP A 3 14.68 -23.62 7.01
CA ASP A 3 14.85 -25.07 6.82
C ASP A 3 13.62 -25.61 6.08
N GLU A 4 13.84 -26.30 4.97
CA GLU A 4 12.76 -26.80 4.13
C GLU A 4 11.93 -27.90 4.82
N GLU A 5 12.53 -28.66 5.74
CA GLU A 5 11.80 -29.72 6.47
C GLU A 5 10.73 -29.14 7.42
N PHE A 6 10.88 -27.88 7.82
CA PHE A 6 9.97 -27.20 8.76
C PHE A 6 9.20 -26.03 8.13
N ALA A 7 9.29 -25.85 6.81
CA ALA A 7 8.72 -24.67 6.12
C ALA A 7 7.20 -24.50 6.31
N GLU A 8 6.47 -25.60 6.51
CA GLU A 8 5.02 -25.60 6.61
C GLU A 8 4.49 -25.67 8.06
N ILE A 9 5.34 -25.86 9.07
CA ILE A 9 4.92 -26.20 10.44
C ILE A 9 4.20 -25.06 11.19
N THR A 10 4.46 -23.82 10.82
CA THR A 10 4.00 -22.63 11.55
C THR A 10 2.68 -22.06 11.00
N GLY A 11 2.09 -22.70 10.00
CA GLY A 11 0.88 -22.21 9.34
C GLY A 11 0.02 -23.34 8.79
N TYR A 12 -1.05 -22.96 8.09
CA TYR A 12 -1.86 -23.93 7.34
C TYR A 12 -1.37 -23.99 5.89
N THR A 13 -1.34 -25.17 5.30
CA THR A 13 -1.23 -25.33 3.84
C THR A 13 -2.60 -25.19 3.19
N GLU A 14 -2.64 -24.95 1.88
CA GLU A 14 -3.92 -24.92 1.16
C GLU A 14 -4.69 -26.26 1.28
N LYS A 15 -3.95 -27.37 1.30
CA LYS A 15 -4.48 -28.72 1.48
C LYS A 15 -5.15 -28.88 2.84
N ASP A 16 -4.55 -28.36 3.92
CA ASP A 16 -5.16 -28.39 5.25
C ASP A 16 -6.50 -27.67 5.26
N ILE A 17 -6.61 -26.56 4.53
CA ILE A 17 -7.83 -25.77 4.49
C ILE A 17 -8.95 -26.52 3.77
N VAL A 18 -8.64 -27.01 2.57
CA VAL A 18 -9.61 -27.70 1.71
C VAL A 18 -10.12 -28.98 2.38
N ASN A 19 -9.24 -29.74 3.04
CA ASN A 19 -9.60 -31.02 3.63
C ASN A 19 -10.38 -30.90 4.95
N ASN A 20 -10.12 -29.85 5.74
CA ASN A 20 -10.65 -29.77 7.11
C ASN A 20 -11.73 -28.71 7.32
N TYR A 21 -11.88 -27.73 6.43
CA TYR A 21 -12.79 -26.59 6.63
C TYR A 21 -13.83 -26.42 5.50
N GLY A 22 -14.15 -27.50 4.78
CA GLY A 22 -15.10 -27.51 3.66
C GLY A 22 -16.43 -26.82 3.99
N ASP A 23 -17.05 -27.19 5.11
CA ASP A 23 -18.34 -26.65 5.56
C ASP A 23 -18.30 -25.14 5.84
N TYR A 24 -17.19 -24.64 6.40
CA TYR A 24 -17.01 -23.21 6.66
C TYR A 24 -16.90 -22.43 5.35
N LEU A 25 -16.17 -22.98 4.39
CA LEU A 25 -16.00 -22.38 3.06
C LEU A 25 -17.33 -22.34 2.30
N GLU A 26 -18.17 -23.38 2.39
CA GLU A 26 -19.51 -23.38 1.77
C GLU A 26 -20.41 -22.24 2.24
N ILE A 27 -20.31 -21.87 3.52
CA ILE A 27 -21.06 -20.73 4.06
C ILE A 27 -20.59 -19.43 3.41
N VAL A 28 -19.28 -19.27 3.21
CA VAL A 28 -18.70 -18.07 2.58
C VAL A 28 -19.02 -18.04 1.08
N GLU A 29 -18.94 -19.17 0.38
CA GLU A 29 -19.31 -19.31 -1.04
C GLU A 29 -20.74 -18.82 -1.28
N LYS A 30 -21.69 -19.28 -0.44
CA LYS A 30 -23.09 -18.85 -0.52
C LYS A 30 -23.27 -17.38 -0.20
N ARG A 31 -22.56 -16.83 0.80
CA ARG A 31 -22.66 -15.42 1.21
C ARG A 31 -22.17 -14.45 0.14
N PHE A 32 -21.07 -14.77 -0.54
CA PHE A 32 -20.43 -13.87 -1.51
C PHE A 32 -20.65 -14.27 -2.98
N HIS A 33 -21.40 -15.36 -3.23
CA HIS A 33 -21.63 -15.92 -4.56
C HIS A 33 -20.32 -16.24 -5.30
N PHE A 34 -19.38 -16.87 -4.59
CA PHE A 34 -18.11 -17.33 -5.15
C PHE A 34 -18.13 -18.84 -5.35
N ASP A 35 -17.45 -19.31 -6.39
CA ASP A 35 -17.02 -20.71 -6.46
C ASP A 35 -15.80 -20.95 -5.55
N ARG A 36 -15.48 -22.23 -5.31
CA ARG A 36 -14.39 -22.65 -4.42
C ARG A 36 -13.04 -22.09 -4.82
N LYS A 37 -12.76 -22.07 -6.13
CA LYS A 37 -11.47 -21.61 -6.66
C LYS A 37 -11.32 -20.12 -6.38
N ARG A 38 -12.32 -19.31 -6.74
CA ARG A 38 -12.32 -17.87 -6.49
C ARG A 38 -12.22 -17.55 -5.01
N LEU A 39 -12.94 -18.30 -4.16
CA LEU A 39 -12.83 -18.14 -2.72
C LEU A 39 -11.39 -18.39 -2.23
N MET A 40 -10.78 -19.50 -2.62
CA MET A 40 -9.41 -19.83 -2.22
C MET A 40 -8.39 -18.83 -2.77
N ASP A 41 -8.55 -18.34 -4.01
CA ASP A 41 -7.69 -17.30 -4.59
C ASP A 41 -7.71 -16.02 -3.73
N ILE A 42 -8.88 -15.62 -3.20
CA ILE A 42 -9.03 -14.44 -2.33
C ILE A 42 -8.48 -14.71 -0.92
N ILE A 43 -8.73 -15.89 -0.33
CA ILE A 43 -8.16 -16.27 0.98
C ILE A 43 -6.62 -16.27 0.89
N LYS A 44 -6.07 -16.79 -0.21
CA LYS A 44 -4.63 -16.80 -0.47
C LYS A 44 -4.06 -15.40 -0.55
N LEU A 45 -4.68 -14.52 -1.34
CA LEU A 45 -4.29 -13.11 -1.45
C LEU A 45 -4.24 -12.40 -0.09
N TRP A 46 -5.21 -12.68 0.78
CA TRP A 46 -5.32 -12.02 2.08
C TRP A 46 -4.42 -12.61 3.15
N TYR A 47 -4.33 -13.93 3.26
CA TYR A 47 -3.83 -14.58 4.47
C TYR A 47 -2.65 -15.54 4.24
N ASN A 48 -2.29 -15.86 2.99
CA ASN A 48 -1.16 -16.73 2.65
C ASN A 48 0.05 -15.94 2.16
N GLY A 49 1.25 -16.44 2.45
CA GLY A 49 2.43 -16.02 1.68
C GLY A 49 3.71 -15.97 2.48
N TYR A 50 3.69 -16.39 3.74
CA TYR A 50 4.88 -16.63 4.55
C TYR A 50 5.61 -17.88 4.03
N SER A 51 6.90 -17.73 3.76
CA SER A 51 7.76 -18.80 3.25
C SER A 51 9.15 -18.73 3.88
N TRP A 52 9.75 -19.90 4.09
CA TRP A 52 11.12 -20.08 4.55
C TRP A 52 11.94 -20.97 3.60
N ASP A 53 11.38 -21.42 2.49
CA ASP A 53 12.04 -22.32 1.52
C ASP A 53 11.78 -21.90 0.06
N ILE A 54 11.01 -20.83 -0.18
CA ILE A 54 10.55 -20.30 -1.48
C ILE A 54 9.58 -21.22 -2.23
N LYS A 55 9.61 -22.52 -1.96
CA LYS A 55 8.77 -23.54 -2.58
C LYS A 55 7.38 -23.54 -1.95
N SER A 56 7.32 -23.43 -0.63
CA SER A 56 6.12 -23.63 0.17
C SER A 56 5.72 -22.31 0.82
N SER A 57 4.42 -22.07 0.92
CA SER A 57 3.91 -20.88 1.60
C SER A 57 2.67 -21.20 2.41
N VAL A 58 2.64 -20.68 3.63
CA VAL A 58 1.58 -20.98 4.58
C VAL A 58 0.66 -19.80 4.83
N TYR A 59 -0.57 -20.14 5.19
CA TYR A 59 -1.58 -19.21 5.68
C TYR A 59 -1.30 -18.90 7.15
N ASN A 60 -1.37 -17.62 7.53
CA ASN A 60 -1.26 -17.22 8.93
C ASN A 60 -2.38 -17.89 9.75
N PRO A 61 -2.05 -18.68 10.80
CA PRO A 61 -3.05 -19.40 11.59
C PRO A 61 -4.14 -18.52 12.18
N TYR A 62 -3.75 -17.41 12.80
CA TYR A 62 -4.68 -16.53 13.49
C TYR A 62 -5.62 -15.84 12.51
N SER A 63 -5.08 -15.30 11.41
CA SER A 63 -5.88 -14.61 10.39
C SER A 63 -6.85 -15.57 9.70
N LEU A 64 -6.40 -16.77 9.35
CA LEU A 64 -7.27 -17.78 8.73
C LEU A 64 -8.38 -18.23 9.67
N ILE A 65 -8.07 -18.60 10.92
CA ILE A 65 -9.08 -19.04 11.89
C ILE A 65 -10.09 -17.91 12.16
N SER A 66 -9.61 -16.67 12.27
CA SER A 66 -10.47 -15.50 12.43
C SER A 66 -11.40 -15.32 11.23
N PHE A 67 -10.87 -15.44 10.01
CA PHE A 67 -11.67 -15.44 8.79
C PHE A 67 -12.73 -16.56 8.79
N LEU A 68 -12.38 -17.80 9.13
CA LEU A 68 -13.32 -18.93 9.17
C LEU A 68 -14.40 -18.74 10.24
N ARG A 69 -14.04 -18.15 11.39
CA ARG A 69 -14.98 -17.84 12.48
C ARG A 69 -15.98 -16.75 12.09
N PHE A 70 -15.47 -15.61 11.60
CA PHE A 70 -16.29 -14.42 11.32
C PHE A 70 -16.90 -14.42 9.91
N LYS A 71 -16.37 -15.22 8.98
CA LYS A 71 -16.79 -15.35 7.57
C LYS A 71 -16.71 -14.02 6.82
N GLU A 72 -15.68 -13.24 7.11
CA GLU A 72 -15.48 -11.88 6.59
C GLU A 72 -14.02 -11.65 6.22
N PHE A 73 -13.79 -11.09 5.03
CA PHE A 73 -12.48 -10.62 4.63
C PHE A 73 -12.17 -9.32 5.37
N LYS A 74 -11.33 -9.44 6.39
CA LYS A 74 -10.90 -8.35 7.25
C LYS A 74 -9.42 -8.46 7.53
N ASN A 75 -8.87 -7.38 8.04
CA ASN A 75 -7.54 -7.38 8.60
C ASN A 75 -7.61 -7.83 10.07
N TYR A 76 -7.05 -9.01 10.34
CA TYR A 76 -6.95 -9.64 11.66
C TYR A 76 -5.53 -9.50 12.26
N TRP A 77 -4.59 -8.89 11.53
CA TRP A 77 -3.24 -8.66 12.04
C TRP A 77 -3.26 -7.71 13.25
N PHE A 78 -2.73 -8.18 14.37
CA PHE A 78 -2.71 -7.42 15.62
C PHE A 78 -1.52 -6.47 15.69
N LYS A 79 -1.76 -5.23 16.14
CA LYS A 79 -0.71 -4.22 16.37
C LYS A 79 -0.11 -4.40 17.76
N SER A 80 1.11 -4.94 17.84
CA SER A 80 1.91 -5.02 19.08
C SER A 80 2.83 -3.79 19.24
N GLY A 81 3.45 -3.61 20.40
CA GLY A 81 4.41 -2.52 20.64
C GLY A 81 5.59 -2.50 19.65
N THR A 82 5.98 -3.68 19.13
CA THR A 82 7.01 -3.82 18.10
C THR A 82 6.66 -3.08 16.81
N ALA A 83 5.38 -3.07 16.42
CA ALA A 83 4.92 -2.41 15.19
C ALA A 83 5.16 -0.89 15.24
N THR A 84 4.89 -0.26 16.38
CA THR A 84 5.09 1.17 16.60
C THR A 84 6.57 1.55 16.61
N PHE A 85 7.44 0.68 17.15
CA PHE A 85 8.88 0.90 17.12
C PHE A 85 9.42 0.94 15.69
N LEU A 86 8.97 0.01 14.83
CA LEU A 86 9.43 -0.08 13.43
C LEU A 86 9.09 1.18 12.63
N THR A 87 7.86 1.69 12.73
CA THR A 87 7.44 2.88 11.98
C THR A 87 8.16 4.15 12.43
N LYS A 88 8.40 4.29 13.74
CA LYS A 88 9.22 5.38 14.29
C LYS A 88 10.64 5.32 13.76
N LEU A 89 11.26 4.14 13.79
CA LEU A 89 12.62 3.94 13.30
C LEU A 89 12.76 4.29 11.81
N ILE A 90 11.78 3.90 10.98
CA ILE A 90 11.72 4.27 9.55
C ILE A 90 11.69 5.79 9.38
N LYS A 91 10.80 6.46 10.12
CA LYS A 91 10.63 7.92 10.05
C LYS A 91 11.87 8.68 10.56
N GLU A 92 12.46 8.23 11.67
CA GLU A 92 13.66 8.84 12.27
C GLU A 92 14.91 8.68 11.38
N LYS A 93 15.11 7.48 10.82
CA LYS A 93 16.20 7.22 9.87
C LYS A 93 15.95 7.85 8.49
N GLY A 94 14.74 8.34 8.21
CA GLY A 94 14.37 8.93 6.93
C GLY A 94 14.41 7.91 5.79
N LEU A 95 14.04 6.65 6.07
CA LEU A 95 14.01 5.58 5.07
C LEU A 95 12.84 5.79 4.12
N ASP A 96 13.07 5.56 2.83
CA ASP A 96 12.03 5.67 1.83
C ASP A 96 11.08 4.47 1.90
N VAL A 97 9.83 4.72 2.33
CA VAL A 97 8.82 3.68 2.47
C VAL A 97 8.52 2.95 1.15
N ARG A 98 8.80 3.60 0.00
CA ARG A 98 8.57 3.06 -1.34
C ARG A 98 9.53 1.92 -1.68
N ASP A 99 10.67 1.83 -1.00
CA ASP A 99 11.62 0.75 -1.25
C ASP A 99 11.11 -0.60 -0.71
N TYR A 100 10.24 -0.59 0.30
CA TYR A 100 9.59 -1.80 0.83
C TYR A 100 8.46 -2.33 -0.05
N ASP A 101 8.06 -1.59 -1.08
CA ASP A 101 7.11 -2.06 -2.09
C ASP A 101 7.75 -2.95 -3.17
N LYS A 102 9.09 -2.96 -3.21
CA LYS A 102 9.90 -3.79 -4.11
C LYS A 102 10.37 -5.03 -3.36
N LEU A 103 10.79 -6.04 -4.11
CA LEU A 103 11.53 -7.16 -3.54
C LEU A 103 12.95 -6.70 -3.18
N ILE A 104 13.31 -6.80 -1.90
CA ILE A 104 14.58 -6.31 -1.37
C ILE A 104 15.58 -7.46 -1.34
N PRO A 105 16.72 -7.37 -2.08
CA PRO A 105 17.78 -8.35 -1.97
C PRO A 105 18.49 -8.20 -0.62
N ILE A 106 18.71 -9.31 0.07
CA ILE A 106 19.40 -9.35 1.35
C ILE A 106 20.30 -10.60 1.42
N PRO A 107 21.59 -10.47 1.79
CA PRO A 107 22.45 -11.62 2.02
C PRO A 107 21.88 -12.52 3.12
N GLU A 108 22.03 -13.84 2.97
CA GLU A 108 21.59 -14.80 3.99
C GLU A 108 22.16 -14.48 5.39
N SER A 109 23.45 -14.15 5.46
CA SER A 109 24.14 -13.79 6.69
C SER A 109 23.55 -12.57 7.42
N ALA A 110 22.83 -11.68 6.72
CA ALA A 110 22.19 -10.52 7.31
C ALA A 110 20.87 -10.86 8.02
N LEU A 111 20.21 -11.97 7.65
CA LEU A 111 18.98 -12.43 8.31
C LEU A 111 19.24 -13.01 9.70
N ASP A 112 20.41 -13.62 9.89
CA ASP A 112 20.87 -14.18 11.16
C ASP A 112 21.64 -13.17 12.03
N SER A 113 21.89 -11.96 11.53
CA SER A 113 22.69 -10.96 12.24
C SER A 113 21.88 -10.25 13.33
N TYR A 114 22.35 -10.33 14.59
CA TYR A 114 21.79 -9.64 15.75
C TYR A 114 22.71 -8.48 16.17
N ASN A 115 22.80 -7.44 15.34
CA ASN A 115 23.51 -6.21 15.74
C ASN A 115 22.50 -5.14 16.17
N ILE A 116 22.30 -5.01 17.49
CA ILE A 116 21.36 -4.05 18.09
C ILE A 116 21.79 -2.59 17.84
N GLU A 117 23.09 -2.33 17.64
CA GLU A 117 23.62 -0.98 17.45
C GLU A 117 23.48 -0.48 16.00
N ASN A 118 23.50 -1.39 15.02
CA ASN A 118 23.33 -1.06 13.60
C ASN A 118 22.31 -1.99 12.94
N ILE A 119 21.06 -1.89 13.40
CA ILE A 119 20.02 -2.78 12.90
C ILE A 119 19.61 -2.41 11.47
N ASN A 120 19.73 -3.38 10.56
CA ASN A 120 19.19 -3.31 9.21
C ASN A 120 17.65 -3.37 9.27
N MET A 121 16.98 -2.35 8.72
CA MET A 121 15.52 -2.24 8.79
C MET A 121 14.82 -3.40 8.07
N SER A 122 15.35 -3.87 6.95
CA SER A 122 14.79 -4.99 6.19
C SER A 122 14.88 -6.30 6.97
N THR A 123 15.99 -6.53 7.70
CA THR A 123 16.12 -7.66 8.64
C THR A 123 15.07 -7.57 9.75
N LEU A 124 14.85 -6.40 10.35
CA LEU A 124 13.80 -6.24 11.38
C LEU A 124 12.41 -6.53 10.84
N LEU A 125 12.07 -5.98 9.68
CA LEU A 125 10.77 -6.21 9.07
C LEU A 125 10.57 -7.69 8.76
N PHE A 126 11.62 -8.41 8.36
CA PHE A 126 11.58 -9.86 8.21
C PHE A 126 11.36 -10.58 9.54
N GLN A 127 12.19 -10.31 10.56
CA GLN A 127 12.12 -10.97 11.88
C GLN A 127 10.82 -10.70 12.62
N THR A 128 10.18 -9.56 12.35
CA THR A 128 8.89 -9.16 12.95
C THR A 128 7.68 -9.56 12.12
N GLY A 129 7.89 -10.27 11.00
CA GLY A 129 6.82 -10.85 10.18
C GLY A 129 6.13 -9.89 9.20
N TYR A 130 6.69 -8.68 9.00
CA TYR A 130 6.21 -7.74 7.97
C TYR A 130 6.71 -8.09 6.57
N LEU A 131 7.89 -8.71 6.48
CA LEU A 131 8.44 -9.25 5.24
C LEU A 131 8.73 -10.74 5.41
N THR A 132 8.75 -11.45 4.29
CA THR A 132 9.07 -12.87 4.21
C THR A 132 9.86 -13.13 2.93
N ILE A 133 10.44 -14.32 2.80
CA ILE A 133 11.21 -14.69 1.61
C ILE A 133 10.24 -14.88 0.43
N LYS A 134 10.62 -14.31 -0.71
CA LYS A 134 9.86 -14.39 -1.97
C LYS A 134 10.66 -15.01 -3.10
N ASP A 135 11.99 -14.96 -3.03
CA ASP A 135 12.89 -15.46 -4.07
C ASP A 135 14.30 -15.71 -3.49
N MET A 136 15.14 -16.45 -4.23
CA MET A 136 16.55 -16.67 -3.94
C MET A 136 17.42 -16.28 -5.13
N ILE A 137 18.56 -15.69 -4.82
CA ILE A 137 19.63 -15.37 -5.75
C ILE A 137 20.84 -16.19 -5.32
N VAL A 138 21.34 -17.01 -6.23
CA VAL A 138 22.59 -17.76 -6.05
C VAL A 138 23.65 -17.13 -6.93
N ASP A 139 24.76 -16.68 -6.35
CA ASP A 139 25.94 -16.28 -7.10
C ASP A 139 26.85 -17.51 -7.32
N PRO A 140 26.94 -18.04 -8.56
CA PRO A 140 27.73 -19.24 -8.83
C PRO A 140 29.24 -18.99 -8.76
N ASN A 141 29.70 -17.74 -8.85
CA ASN A 141 31.12 -17.41 -8.85
C ASN A 141 31.68 -17.31 -7.42
N HIS A 142 30.85 -16.83 -6.49
CA HIS A 142 31.23 -16.64 -5.08
C HIS A 142 30.57 -17.66 -4.14
N PHE A 143 29.75 -18.57 -4.67
CA PHE A 143 28.99 -19.58 -3.92
C PHE A 143 28.21 -18.97 -2.75
N SER A 144 27.62 -17.79 -2.97
CA SER A 144 26.88 -17.06 -1.95
C SER A 144 25.39 -17.03 -2.25
N ILE A 145 24.59 -17.02 -1.17
CA ILE A 145 23.14 -16.99 -1.21
C ILE A 145 22.65 -15.62 -0.73
N SER A 146 21.73 -15.03 -1.50
CA SER A 146 20.92 -13.91 -1.08
C SER A 146 19.46 -14.23 -1.30
N TYR A 147 18.59 -13.70 -0.44
CA TYR A 147 17.15 -13.81 -0.62
C TYR A 147 16.60 -12.50 -1.16
N LYS A 148 15.45 -12.55 -1.82
CA LYS A 148 14.62 -11.37 -1.99
C LYS A 148 13.43 -11.45 -1.02
N ILE A 149 13.27 -10.43 -0.20
CA ILE A 149 12.20 -10.36 0.79
C ILE A 149 11.14 -9.32 0.40
N GLY A 150 9.89 -9.59 0.78
CA GLY A 150 8.73 -8.75 0.45
C GLY A 150 7.53 -9.05 1.36
N TYR A 151 6.46 -8.24 1.26
CA TYR A 151 5.25 -8.48 2.06
C TYR A 151 4.68 -9.88 1.80
N PRO A 152 4.27 -10.63 2.83
CA PRO A 152 3.71 -11.96 2.66
C PRO A 152 2.41 -11.90 1.87
N ASN A 153 1.49 -11.01 2.27
CA ASN A 153 0.12 -10.95 1.78
C ASN A 153 -0.47 -9.53 1.88
N MET A 154 -1.71 -9.39 1.43
CA MET A 154 -2.43 -8.11 1.43
C MET A 154 -2.76 -7.59 2.83
N GLU A 155 -3.05 -8.48 3.79
CA GLU A 155 -3.36 -8.12 5.18
C GLU A 155 -2.19 -7.39 5.84
N ILE A 156 -0.99 -7.98 5.79
CA ILE A 156 0.22 -7.41 6.38
C ILE A 156 0.61 -6.11 5.70
N LYS A 157 0.54 -6.07 4.36
CA LYS A 157 0.84 -4.87 3.58
C LYS A 157 -0.07 -3.70 3.97
N LYS A 158 -1.39 -3.94 4.04
CA LYS A 158 -2.37 -2.92 4.47
C LYS A 158 -2.17 -2.49 5.92
N SER A 159 -1.90 -3.42 6.82
CA SER A 159 -1.59 -3.13 8.23
C SER A 159 -0.41 -2.18 8.36
N PHE A 160 0.64 -2.42 7.58
CA PHE A 160 1.84 -1.61 7.66
C PHE A 160 1.65 -0.21 7.09
N TYR A 161 0.93 -0.06 5.97
CA TYR A 161 0.57 1.28 5.47
C TYR A 161 -0.27 2.08 6.45
N LEU A 162 -1.23 1.44 7.15
CA LEU A 162 -2.00 2.10 8.19
C LEU A 162 -1.11 2.63 9.32
N LEU A 163 -0.15 1.82 9.76
CA LEU A 163 0.79 2.20 10.82
C LEU A 163 1.74 3.31 10.36
N LEU A 164 2.31 3.20 9.17
CA LEU A 164 3.17 4.22 8.59
C LEU A 164 2.39 5.53 8.37
N GLY A 165 1.21 5.47 7.76
CA GLY A 165 0.37 6.64 7.53
C GLY A 165 -0.01 7.35 8.83
N SER A 166 -0.38 6.59 9.86
CA SER A 166 -0.61 7.08 11.22
C SER A 166 0.62 7.78 11.81
N GLU A 167 1.80 7.15 11.74
CA GLU A 167 3.05 7.70 12.27
C GLU A 167 3.50 8.96 11.51
N PHE A 168 3.45 8.96 10.18
CA PHE A 168 3.86 10.10 9.34
C PHE A 168 2.84 11.25 9.38
N SER A 169 1.56 10.99 9.62
CA SER A 169 0.57 12.07 9.79
C SER A 169 0.51 12.61 11.23
N GLY A 170 1.05 11.87 12.21
CA GLY A 170 0.88 12.19 13.63
C GLY A 170 -0.54 11.96 14.13
N ILE A 171 -1.29 11.10 13.44
CA ILE A 171 -2.70 10.81 13.72
C ILE A 171 -2.81 9.40 14.27
N GLU A 172 -3.58 9.21 15.36
CA GLU A 172 -3.90 7.86 15.86
C GLU A 172 -4.52 7.00 14.75
N SER A 173 -4.09 5.75 14.65
CA SER A 173 -4.40 4.87 13.51
C SER A 173 -5.89 4.63 13.26
N GLY A 174 -6.74 4.55 14.28
CA GLY A 174 -8.19 4.48 14.12
C GLY A 174 -8.76 5.74 13.47
N TYR A 175 -8.37 6.91 13.96
CA TYR A 175 -8.79 8.19 13.35
C TYR A 175 -8.19 8.39 11.95
N TYR A 176 -6.95 7.96 11.71
CA TYR A 176 -6.36 7.95 10.37
C TYR A 176 -7.16 7.06 9.43
N SER A 177 -7.54 5.86 9.86
CA SER A 177 -8.36 4.96 9.05
C SER A 177 -9.72 5.56 8.69
N GLN A 178 -10.36 6.28 9.62
CA GLN A 178 -11.61 6.99 9.37
C GLN A 178 -11.43 8.08 8.30
N LYS A 179 -10.36 8.88 8.39
CA LYS A 179 -10.05 9.92 7.41
C LYS A 179 -9.80 9.35 6.01
N ILE A 180 -9.19 8.18 5.93
CA ILE A 180 -8.93 7.53 4.64
C ILE A 180 -10.24 7.00 4.04
N GLU A 181 -11.14 6.44 4.86
CA GLU A 181 -12.48 6.06 4.41
C GLU A 181 -13.27 7.28 3.89
N GLU A 182 -13.18 8.42 4.58
CA GLU A 182 -13.78 9.69 4.11
C GLU A 182 -13.24 10.10 2.72
N LEU A 183 -11.93 9.98 2.46
CA LEU A 183 -11.35 10.24 1.13
C LEU A 183 -11.90 9.28 0.06
N ILE A 184 -12.00 7.98 0.37
CA ILE A 184 -12.53 6.97 -0.55
C ILE A 184 -13.99 7.26 -0.90
N ILE A 185 -14.82 7.57 0.11
CA ILE A 185 -16.24 7.92 -0.09
C ILE A 185 -16.35 9.20 -0.92
N SER A 186 -15.55 10.22 -0.63
CA SER A 186 -15.55 11.48 -1.38
C SER A 186 -15.30 11.26 -2.88
N LEU A 187 -14.29 10.46 -3.24
CA LEU A 187 -14.05 10.10 -4.65
C LEU A 187 -15.13 9.18 -5.23
N ARG A 188 -15.76 8.32 -4.43
CA ARG A 188 -16.85 7.46 -4.91
C ARG A 188 -18.08 8.27 -5.32
N GLU A 189 -18.38 9.31 -4.54
CA GLU A 189 -19.55 10.17 -4.71
C GLU A 189 -19.26 11.43 -5.57
N ASN A 190 -18.04 11.57 -6.12
CA ASN A 190 -17.57 12.77 -6.83
C ASN A 190 -17.59 14.06 -5.99
N ASP A 191 -17.50 13.96 -4.66
CA ASP A 191 -17.40 15.10 -3.75
C ASP A 191 -15.94 15.55 -3.60
N ILE A 192 -15.45 16.30 -4.60
CA ILE A 192 -14.05 16.75 -4.64
C ILE A 192 -13.74 17.74 -3.51
N ASP A 193 -14.68 18.61 -3.17
CA ASP A 193 -14.49 19.57 -2.09
C ASP A 193 -14.26 18.85 -0.75
N MET A 194 -15.04 17.83 -0.44
CA MET A 194 -14.84 17.01 0.75
C MET A 194 -13.52 16.23 0.70
N PHE A 195 -13.11 15.73 -0.46
CA PHE A 195 -11.80 15.10 -0.63
C PHE A 195 -10.67 16.06 -0.25
N ILE A 196 -10.69 17.29 -0.78
CA ILE A 196 -9.68 18.32 -0.50
C ILE A 196 -9.72 18.78 0.96
N LEU A 197 -10.91 18.98 1.54
CA LEU A 197 -11.06 19.32 2.96
C LEU A 197 -10.50 18.23 3.87
N THR A 198 -10.77 16.96 3.56
CA THR A 198 -10.26 15.83 4.31
C THR A 198 -8.74 15.75 4.22
N LEU A 199 -8.17 15.92 3.02
CA LEU A 199 -6.72 15.98 2.81
C LEU A 199 -6.10 17.12 3.63
N ARG A 200 -6.70 18.32 3.59
CA ARG A 200 -6.27 19.47 4.40
C ARG A 200 -6.26 19.16 5.90
N SER A 201 -7.25 18.42 6.39
CA SER A 201 -7.36 18.04 7.79
C SER A 201 -6.26 17.06 8.24
N ILE A 202 -5.84 16.15 7.35
CA ILE A 202 -4.74 15.22 7.61
C ILE A 202 -3.42 16.00 7.70
N PHE A 203 -3.14 16.84 6.69
CA PHE A 203 -1.91 17.62 6.63
C PHE A 203 -1.77 18.63 7.77
N ALA A 204 -2.87 19.23 8.22
CA ALA A 204 -2.88 20.15 9.36
C ALA A 204 -2.42 19.53 10.69
N LYS A 205 -2.47 18.19 10.83
CA LYS A 205 -2.03 17.47 12.03
C LYS A 205 -0.53 17.13 12.03
N ILE A 206 0.17 17.31 10.91
CA ILE A 206 1.59 16.97 10.79
C ILE A 206 2.43 17.94 11.65
N PRO A 207 3.26 17.45 12.59
CA PRO A 207 4.07 18.30 13.46
C PRO A 207 5.07 19.19 12.69
N LYS A 208 5.36 20.37 13.25
CA LYS A 208 6.29 21.35 12.65
C LYS A 208 7.77 20.89 12.59
N ASN A 209 8.14 19.81 13.26
CA ASN A 209 9.54 19.45 13.52
C ASN A 209 10.29 18.81 12.32
N LEU A 210 9.71 18.85 11.12
CA LEU A 210 10.41 18.45 9.88
C LEU A 210 11.47 19.51 9.55
N GLY A 211 12.74 19.08 9.50
CA GLY A 211 13.87 19.93 9.13
C GLY A 211 13.67 20.60 7.78
N THR A 212 14.11 21.85 7.67
CA THR A 212 14.11 22.65 6.44
C THR A 212 14.85 21.88 5.33
N GLY A 213 14.21 21.68 4.17
CA GLY A 213 14.77 20.94 3.03
C GLY A 213 14.30 19.48 2.87
N LYS A 214 13.61 18.89 3.85
CA LYS A 214 12.98 17.55 3.71
C LYS A 214 11.47 17.60 3.49
N TYR A 215 10.88 18.79 3.38
CA TYR A 215 9.44 18.96 3.38
C TYR A 215 8.76 18.31 2.16
N GLU A 216 9.28 18.53 0.95
CA GLU A 216 8.72 17.97 -0.28
C GLU A 216 8.75 16.43 -0.29
N SER A 217 9.88 15.82 0.06
CA SER A 217 10.00 14.36 0.17
C SER A 217 9.06 13.78 1.25
N TYR A 218 8.91 14.48 2.39
CA TYR A 218 7.97 14.07 3.42
C TYR A 218 6.51 14.14 2.95
N TYR A 219 6.17 15.22 2.25
CA TYR A 219 4.87 15.44 1.67
C TYR A 219 4.50 14.32 0.66
N HIS A 220 5.40 13.99 -0.26
CA HIS A 220 5.21 12.86 -1.18
C HIS A 220 5.04 11.54 -0.43
N THR A 221 5.80 11.33 0.66
CA THR A 221 5.67 10.14 1.49
C THR A 221 4.27 10.03 2.12
N VAL A 222 3.74 11.13 2.66
CA VAL A 222 2.39 11.15 3.27
C VAL A 222 1.32 10.84 2.23
N ILE A 223 1.37 11.47 1.04
CA ILE A 223 0.43 11.17 -0.05
C ILE A 223 0.53 9.72 -0.50
N TYR A 224 1.75 9.25 -0.73
CA TYR A 224 1.99 7.87 -1.12
C TYR A 224 1.34 6.91 -0.12
N LEU A 225 1.51 7.14 1.19
CA LEU A 225 0.90 6.31 2.24
C LEU A 225 -0.63 6.42 2.26
N ILE A 226 -1.20 7.61 2.08
CA ILE A 226 -2.65 7.82 1.93
C ILE A 226 -3.17 6.97 0.77
N LEU A 227 -2.60 7.15 -0.43
CA LEU A 227 -3.03 6.47 -1.65
C LEU A 227 -2.88 4.94 -1.55
N LYS A 228 -1.75 4.47 -1.01
CA LYS A 228 -1.50 3.03 -0.84
C LYS A 228 -2.44 2.40 0.17
N PHE A 229 -2.80 3.12 1.24
CA PHE A 229 -3.74 2.62 2.22
C PHE A 229 -5.20 2.62 1.70
N MET A 230 -5.56 3.61 0.87
CA MET A 230 -6.87 3.65 0.19
C MET A 230 -7.13 2.40 -0.68
N GLY A 231 -6.09 1.80 -1.28
CA GLY A 231 -6.11 0.39 -1.70
C GLY A 231 -6.12 0.11 -3.20
N ILE A 232 -6.64 -1.07 -3.59
CA ILE A 232 -6.36 -1.76 -4.87
C ILE A 232 -6.87 -1.08 -6.14
N HIS A 233 -7.76 -0.10 -6.02
CA HIS A 233 -8.24 0.67 -7.17
C HIS A 233 -7.43 1.96 -7.39
N ILE A 234 -6.25 2.01 -6.79
CA ILE A 234 -5.35 3.15 -6.87
C ILE A 234 -4.02 2.69 -7.42
N LYS A 235 -3.66 3.27 -8.54
CA LYS A 235 -2.35 3.13 -9.17
C LYS A 235 -1.53 4.33 -8.77
N VAL A 236 -0.43 4.09 -8.06
CA VAL A 236 0.46 5.15 -7.56
C VAL A 236 1.76 5.05 -8.34
N GLU A 237 2.28 6.18 -8.81
CA GLU A 237 3.44 6.24 -9.72
C GLU A 237 3.22 5.38 -10.98
N GLU A 238 2.05 5.55 -11.63
CA GLU A 238 1.65 4.77 -12.81
C GLU A 238 2.47 5.19 -14.03
N ARG A 239 3.19 4.24 -14.63
CA ARG A 239 4.06 4.51 -15.78
C ARG A 239 3.25 4.49 -17.08
N THR A 240 3.44 5.53 -17.90
CA THR A 240 2.91 5.62 -19.26
C THR A 240 4.05 5.77 -20.27
N ASN A 241 3.72 5.74 -21.55
CA ASN A 241 4.66 6.07 -22.63
C ASN A 241 5.11 7.55 -22.61
N HIS A 242 4.40 8.42 -21.87
CA HIS A 242 4.68 9.86 -21.81
C HIS A 242 5.19 10.34 -20.45
N GLY A 243 5.27 9.47 -19.43
CA GLY A 243 5.80 9.83 -18.12
C GLY A 243 5.33 8.92 -16.99
N ILE A 244 5.28 9.48 -15.79
CA ILE A 244 4.77 8.82 -14.59
C ILE A 244 3.66 9.71 -14.03
N ILE A 245 2.47 9.14 -13.88
CA ILE A 245 1.33 9.79 -13.24
C ILE A 245 1.48 9.56 -11.73
N ASP A 246 1.36 10.62 -10.92
CA ASP A 246 1.46 10.48 -9.47
C ASP A 246 0.41 9.51 -8.91
N ALA A 247 -0.86 9.68 -9.29
CA ALA A 247 -1.92 8.76 -8.90
C ALA A 247 -3.05 8.66 -9.93
N VAL A 248 -3.59 7.44 -10.08
CA VAL A 248 -4.86 7.20 -10.75
C VAL A 248 -5.78 6.47 -9.78
N VAL A 249 -6.95 7.04 -9.50
CA VAL A 249 -7.99 6.42 -8.67
C VAL A 249 -9.17 6.03 -9.53
N GLU A 250 -9.54 4.76 -9.47
CA GLU A 250 -10.64 4.20 -10.24
C GLU A 250 -11.82 3.87 -9.30
N THR A 251 -12.99 4.41 -9.60
CA THR A 251 -14.26 4.04 -8.95
C THR A 251 -15.15 3.30 -9.95
N TYR A 252 -16.34 2.91 -9.50
CA TYR A 252 -17.32 2.27 -10.38
C TYR A 252 -17.88 3.25 -11.44
N ALA A 253 -17.87 4.56 -11.14
CA ALA A 253 -18.47 5.60 -11.98
C ALA A 253 -17.45 6.56 -12.59
N SER A 254 -16.25 6.67 -12.01
CA SER A 254 -15.30 7.73 -12.34
C SER A 254 -13.84 7.28 -12.25
N ILE A 255 -12.97 7.94 -12.99
CA ILE A 255 -11.52 7.79 -12.98
C ILE A 255 -10.92 9.16 -12.68
N TYR A 256 -10.01 9.22 -11.72
CA TYR A 256 -9.31 10.43 -11.35
C TYR A 256 -7.83 10.28 -11.70
N VAL A 257 -7.34 11.09 -12.63
CA VAL A 257 -5.93 11.23 -12.96
C VAL A 257 -5.39 12.42 -12.17
N MET A 258 -4.55 12.16 -11.17
CA MET A 258 -4.12 13.16 -10.21
C MET A 258 -2.62 13.47 -10.35
N GLU A 259 -2.28 14.75 -10.28
CA GLU A 259 -0.91 15.26 -10.18
C GLU A 259 -0.77 16.19 -8.97
N PHE A 260 0.35 16.07 -8.29
CA PHE A 260 0.63 16.77 -7.04
C PHE A 260 1.84 17.70 -7.20
N LYS A 261 1.71 18.98 -6.83
CA LYS A 261 2.77 19.98 -7.00
C LYS A 261 3.02 20.81 -5.74
N MET A 262 4.26 21.27 -5.59
CA MET A 262 4.65 22.26 -4.58
C MET A 262 4.44 23.72 -5.03
N SER A 263 4.16 23.96 -6.32
CA SER A 263 3.98 25.31 -6.88
C SER A 263 2.52 25.77 -6.89
N ASP A 264 1.73 25.19 -7.80
CA ASP A 264 0.34 25.57 -8.10
C ASP A 264 -0.38 24.46 -8.88
N ALA A 265 -1.71 24.48 -8.80
CA ALA A 265 -2.57 23.43 -9.35
C ALA A 265 -2.66 23.51 -10.88
N LYS A 266 -2.53 24.73 -11.45
CA LYS A 266 -2.50 24.96 -12.89
C LYS A 266 -1.34 24.24 -13.56
N SER A 267 -0.16 24.29 -12.97
CA SER A 267 1.03 23.59 -13.45
C SER A 267 0.83 22.06 -13.42
N ALA A 268 0.10 21.54 -12.43
CA ALA A 268 -0.27 20.12 -12.37
C ALA A 268 -1.22 19.75 -13.52
N ILE A 269 -2.30 20.52 -13.74
CA ILE A 269 -3.22 20.32 -14.87
C ILE A 269 -2.51 20.46 -16.22
N ALA A 270 -1.62 21.45 -16.36
CA ALA A 270 -0.83 21.66 -17.57
C ALA A 270 0.06 20.45 -17.86
N GLN A 271 0.69 19.85 -16.84
CA GLN A 271 1.46 18.61 -17.02
C GLN A 271 0.56 17.45 -17.45
N ILE A 272 -0.62 17.27 -16.84
CA ILE A 272 -1.57 16.23 -17.24
C ILE A 272 -1.96 16.39 -18.71
N LYS A 273 -2.23 17.63 -19.15
CA LYS A 273 -2.57 17.96 -20.55
C LYS A 273 -1.40 17.71 -21.49
N GLU A 274 -0.21 18.25 -21.20
CA GLU A 274 0.99 18.11 -22.03
C GLU A 274 1.41 16.65 -22.22
N LYS A 275 1.40 15.87 -21.12
CA LYS A 275 1.77 14.45 -21.14
C LYS A 275 0.62 13.53 -21.52
N ARG A 276 -0.58 14.08 -21.72
CA ARG A 276 -1.80 13.37 -22.10
C ARG A 276 -2.09 12.15 -21.22
N TYR A 277 -1.92 12.32 -19.91
CA TYR A 277 -2.08 11.23 -18.95
C TYR A 277 -3.51 10.65 -18.90
N TYR A 278 -4.48 11.35 -19.49
CA TYR A 278 -5.86 10.90 -19.64
C TYR A 278 -6.08 9.95 -20.83
N GLU A 279 -5.18 9.88 -21.82
CA GLU A 279 -5.33 9.07 -23.05
C GLU A 279 -5.67 7.59 -22.80
N PRO A 280 -5.05 6.88 -21.83
CA PRO A 280 -5.37 5.49 -21.53
C PRO A 280 -6.83 5.26 -21.14
N TYR A 281 -7.54 6.32 -20.73
CA TYR A 281 -8.90 6.27 -20.19
C TYR A 281 -9.95 6.84 -21.15
N MET A 282 -9.57 7.33 -22.34
CA MET A 282 -10.50 7.98 -23.29
C MET A 282 -11.60 7.08 -23.82
N ALA A 283 -11.36 5.77 -23.89
CA ALA A 283 -12.35 4.79 -24.32
C ALA A 283 -13.12 4.16 -23.14
N ASP A 284 -12.85 4.60 -21.91
CA ASP A 284 -13.57 4.13 -20.73
C ASP A 284 -14.99 4.74 -20.70
N LYS A 285 -15.95 3.99 -20.14
CA LYS A 285 -17.35 4.43 -20.04
C LYS A 285 -17.60 5.30 -18.80
N ARG A 286 -16.65 5.31 -17.85
CA ARG A 286 -16.68 6.11 -16.64
C ARG A 286 -16.32 7.56 -16.95
N LYS A 287 -16.74 8.49 -16.08
CA LYS A 287 -16.31 9.89 -16.17
C LYS A 287 -14.82 9.99 -15.84
N VAL A 288 -14.06 10.74 -16.62
CA VAL A 288 -12.63 10.95 -16.37
C VAL A 288 -12.40 12.37 -15.90
N PHE A 289 -11.80 12.51 -14.73
CA PHE A 289 -11.42 13.79 -14.13
C PHE A 289 -9.90 13.88 -14.01
N CYS A 290 -9.34 14.99 -14.46
CA CYS A 290 -7.95 15.35 -14.28
C CYS A 290 -7.86 16.34 -13.13
N MET A 291 -7.10 16.01 -12.08
CA MET A 291 -7.02 16.79 -10.86
C MET A 291 -5.59 17.21 -10.55
N GLY A 292 -5.38 18.52 -10.42
CA GLY A 292 -4.14 19.11 -9.98
C GLY A 292 -4.26 19.57 -8.54
N ILE A 293 -3.39 19.12 -7.65
CA ILE A 293 -3.40 19.56 -6.24
C ILE A 293 -2.06 20.23 -5.90
N ALA A 294 -2.12 21.43 -5.36
CA ALA A 294 -0.96 22.20 -4.96
C ALA A 294 -0.79 22.29 -3.45
N PHE A 295 0.44 22.20 -2.98
CA PHE A 295 0.81 22.31 -1.59
C PHE A 295 1.71 23.51 -1.34
N ASN A 296 1.56 24.12 -0.17
CA ASN A 296 2.39 25.23 0.26
C ASN A 296 3.43 24.72 1.27
N GLU A 297 4.72 24.96 0.99
CA GLU A 297 5.82 24.57 1.88
C GLU A 297 5.77 25.27 3.25
N LYS A 298 5.34 26.54 3.29
CA LYS A 298 5.24 27.35 4.52
C LYS A 298 4.04 26.93 5.36
N ASP A 299 2.87 26.82 4.74
CA ASP A 299 1.62 26.45 5.44
C ASP A 299 1.54 24.95 5.73
N ARG A 300 2.38 24.17 5.05
CA ARG A 300 2.48 22.72 5.12
C ARG A 300 1.17 21.99 4.83
N ASN A 301 0.42 22.53 3.88
CA ASN A 301 -0.94 22.09 3.60
C ASN A 301 -1.33 22.33 2.13
N VAL A 302 -2.46 21.78 1.72
CA VAL A 302 -3.05 22.01 0.39
C VAL A 302 -3.37 23.51 0.25
N LYS A 303 -2.66 24.14 -0.68
CA LYS A 303 -2.81 25.54 -1.06
C LYS A 303 -4.07 25.72 -1.92
N ASP A 304 -4.15 24.97 -3.01
CA ASP A 304 -5.16 25.12 -4.04
C ASP A 304 -5.33 23.80 -4.82
N PHE A 305 -6.41 23.69 -5.59
CA PHE A 305 -6.67 22.56 -6.47
C PHE A 305 -7.45 22.99 -7.72
N GLU A 306 -7.29 22.24 -8.80
CA GLU A 306 -8.07 22.38 -10.03
C GLU A 306 -8.54 21.01 -10.49
N VAL A 307 -9.74 20.96 -11.06
CA VAL A 307 -10.30 19.77 -11.70
C VAL A 307 -10.83 20.17 -13.06
N VAL A 308 -10.47 19.37 -14.07
CA VAL A 308 -11.06 19.46 -15.41
C VAL A 308 -11.52 18.06 -15.83
N SER A 309 -12.70 17.99 -16.44
CA SER A 309 -13.22 16.77 -17.04
C SER A 309 -12.51 16.47 -18.36
N LEU A 310 -12.47 15.20 -18.76
CA LEU A 310 -11.94 14.83 -20.07
C LEU A 310 -12.73 15.50 -21.20
N GLU A 311 -14.04 15.68 -21.05
CA GLU A 311 -14.87 16.39 -22.01
C GLU A 311 -14.39 17.84 -22.22
N GLU A 312 -14.12 18.58 -21.14
CA GLU A 312 -13.57 19.94 -21.22
C GLU A 312 -12.20 19.98 -21.90
N ILE A 313 -11.30 19.03 -21.60
CA ILE A 313 -9.99 18.96 -22.25
C ILE A 313 -10.15 18.76 -23.77
N LEU A 314 -11.03 17.85 -24.20
CA LEU A 314 -11.24 17.55 -25.61
C LEU A 314 -11.99 18.65 -26.36
N GLU A 315 -12.75 19.50 -25.66
CA GLU A 315 -13.36 20.70 -26.22
C GLU A 315 -12.34 21.82 -26.45
N GLU A 316 -11.35 21.97 -25.58
CA GLU A 316 -10.25 22.94 -25.75
C GLU A 316 -9.32 22.60 -26.93
N GLU A 317 -9.22 21.32 -27.31
CA GLU A 317 -8.34 20.85 -28.40
C GLU A 317 -8.98 20.92 -29.81
N LYS A 318 -10.28 21.27 -29.91
CA LYS A 318 -11.04 21.37 -31.18
C LYS A 318 -10.98 22.76 -31.80
#